data_AF-A0A9W7MXQ6-F1
#
_entry.id   AF-A0A9W7MXQ6-F1
#
_cell.length_a   1.000
_cell.length_b   1.000
_cell.length_c   1.000
_cell.angle_alpha   90.00
_cell.angle_beta   90.00
_cell.angle_gamma   90.00
#
_symmetry.space_group_name_H-M   'P 1'
#
loop_
_entity.id
_entity.type
_entity.pdbx_description
1 polymer ?
#
loop_
_entity_poly.entity_id
_entity_poly.type
_entity_poly.pdbx_seq_one_letter_code
_entity_poly.pdbx_strand_id
1 'polypeptide(L)'
;MENVDVFVGLQDFLARMRQPTASDFVKSIKSFIVSFSNNAPDPERDGAAVQAFFANMEAAFRAHPLWAGCSEEELDSAGEGLEKYVLTKLFTRVFASLPDDVKHDEQLSEKIALVQQFVQPENLDIKPTFQNETSWLLAQKELQKINMYKAPREKLVCILNCCKVINNLLLNASNGNPPGADDFFPVLIYVTIKANPPQLHSNLLYIQRYRRQSQLVSEAAYFFTNMLSAEAFISNIDAKALSMEETEFEKNMEFARALLSGVSTDLDGLSSQINQIAGQYQREPTESRHHSLNEDLAIRPKSSEGKRSSKEDQPSLTKIPSISELENRGATILLKEDQTSKLFREYPYMFAHAGDLTINDVEDLLNNYKQLVFKYACLLKGSAGAYEAFPLSRSQAQPQQHVETVEKSEDNAAVVQNIGSQKDTDMEDDGPNGISDQENTKSYLPKEEAADW
;
A
#
# COMPACT_ATOMS: atom_id res chain seq x y z
N MET A 1 6.04 13.49 9.90
CA MET A 1 7.43 13.92 10.21
C MET A 1 8.42 13.36 9.21
N GLU A 2 8.59 12.03 9.10
CA GLU A 2 9.64 11.38 8.26
C GLU A 2 9.81 11.92 6.82
N ASN A 3 8.75 12.29 6.09
CA ASN A 3 8.87 12.83 4.72
C ASN A 3 9.46 14.26 4.63
N VAL A 4 9.39 15.06 5.71
CA VAL A 4 9.98 16.41 5.73
C VAL A 4 11.50 16.30 5.87
N ASP A 5 11.98 15.43 6.78
CA ASP A 5 13.42 15.15 6.94
C ASP A 5 14.05 14.61 5.65
N VAL A 6 13.35 13.76 4.89
CA VAL A 6 13.85 13.21 3.61
C VAL A 6 14.15 14.30 2.57
N PHE A 7 13.32 15.35 2.51
CA PHE A 7 13.56 16.45 1.58
C PHE A 7 14.66 17.39 2.06
N VAL A 8 14.73 17.64 3.38
CA VAL A 8 15.80 18.43 4.01
C VAL A 8 17.16 17.75 3.85
N GLY A 9 17.27 16.45 4.14
CA GLY A 9 18.52 15.69 4.07
C GLY A 9 19.14 15.66 2.66
N LEU A 10 18.34 15.47 1.60
CA LEU A 10 18.85 15.56 0.24
C LEU A 10 19.29 16.99 -0.13
N GLN A 11 18.55 18.02 0.29
CA GLN A 11 18.93 19.41 0.00
C GLN A 11 20.21 19.82 0.73
N ASP A 12 20.40 19.41 1.99
CA ASP A 12 21.64 19.65 2.73
C ASP A 12 22.83 18.88 2.12
N PHE A 13 22.64 17.59 1.79
CA PHE A 13 23.63 16.81 1.05
C PHE A 13 24.06 17.50 -0.25
N LEU A 14 23.10 17.96 -1.06
CA LEU A 14 23.39 18.69 -2.31
C LEU A 14 24.02 20.08 -2.05
N ALA A 15 23.67 20.76 -0.96
CA ALA A 15 24.30 22.02 -0.55
C ALA A 15 25.77 21.83 -0.15
N ARG A 16 26.08 20.78 0.63
CA ARG A 16 27.46 20.40 0.97
C ARG A 16 28.25 19.96 -0.26
N MET A 17 27.65 19.17 -1.17
CA MET A 17 28.29 18.75 -2.43
C MET A 17 28.57 19.89 -3.41
N ARG A 18 27.88 21.04 -3.30
CA ARG A 18 28.18 22.25 -4.09
C ARG A 18 29.40 23.04 -3.56
N GLN A 19 29.92 22.73 -2.37
CA GLN A 19 31.09 23.43 -1.83
C GLN A 19 32.36 23.01 -2.60
N PRO A 20 33.29 23.93 -2.91
CA PRO A 20 34.52 23.59 -3.66
C PRO A 20 35.37 22.50 -3.00
N THR A 21 35.35 22.46 -1.67
CA THR A 21 35.96 21.46 -0.78
C THR A 21 35.36 20.06 -0.91
N ALA A 22 34.15 19.91 -1.46
CA ALA A 22 33.53 18.61 -1.74
C ALA A 22 33.79 18.12 -3.17
N SER A 23 34.56 18.86 -3.99
CA SER A 23 34.69 18.58 -5.42
C SER A 23 35.26 17.19 -5.75
N ASP A 24 36.09 16.60 -4.89
CA ASP A 24 36.60 15.24 -5.08
C ASP A 24 35.55 14.17 -4.78
N PHE A 25 34.62 14.40 -3.85
CA PHE A 25 33.43 13.53 -3.70
C PHE A 25 32.54 13.59 -4.94
N VAL A 26 32.27 14.78 -5.48
CA VAL A 26 31.47 14.92 -6.71
C VAL A 26 32.12 14.19 -7.89
N LYS A 27 33.45 14.30 -8.05
CA LYS A 27 34.21 13.52 -9.06
C LYS A 27 34.08 12.01 -8.81
N SER A 28 34.24 11.56 -7.57
CA SER A 28 34.12 10.15 -7.19
C SER A 28 32.74 9.58 -7.53
N ILE A 29 31.67 10.27 -7.12
CA ILE A 29 30.26 9.88 -7.39
C ILE A 29 29.99 9.82 -8.90
N LYS A 30 30.40 10.84 -9.66
CA LYS A 30 30.24 10.83 -11.14
C LYS A 30 31.03 9.71 -11.80
N SER A 31 32.28 9.52 -11.38
CA SER A 31 33.15 8.46 -11.90
C SER A 31 32.55 7.08 -11.62
N PHE A 32 32.00 6.86 -10.42
CA PHE A 32 31.28 5.64 -10.08
C PHE A 32 30.06 5.42 -10.98
N ILE A 33 29.16 6.41 -11.12
CA ILE A 33 27.96 6.30 -11.97
C ILE A 33 28.33 5.98 -13.42
N VAL A 34 29.36 6.63 -13.98
CA VAL A 34 29.82 6.40 -15.36
C VAL A 34 30.47 5.02 -15.50
N SER A 35 31.35 4.64 -14.57
CA SER A 35 32.03 3.33 -14.58
C SER A 35 31.03 2.18 -14.46
N PHE A 36 30.10 2.28 -13.52
CA PHE A 36 29.01 1.34 -13.30
C PHE A 36 28.13 1.17 -14.54
N SER A 37 27.78 2.27 -15.18
CA SER A 37 26.95 2.27 -16.41
C SER A 37 27.65 1.64 -17.63
N ASN A 38 28.98 1.50 -17.60
CA ASN A 38 29.75 0.80 -18.63
C ASN A 38 29.84 -0.72 -18.39
N ASN A 39 29.51 -1.21 -17.20
CA ASN A 39 29.52 -2.62 -16.85
C ASN A 39 28.23 -3.32 -17.31
N ALA A 40 28.36 -4.55 -17.80
CA ALA A 40 27.23 -5.42 -18.14
C ALA A 40 26.29 -5.63 -16.94
N PRO A 41 24.96 -5.72 -17.14
CA PRO A 41 24.00 -6.04 -16.07
C PRO A 41 24.31 -7.36 -15.36
N ASP A 42 24.45 -7.29 -14.04
CA ASP A 42 24.66 -8.43 -13.14
C ASP A 42 24.19 -7.99 -11.73
N PRO A 43 22.95 -8.29 -11.31
CA PRO A 43 22.36 -7.66 -10.11
C PRO A 43 23.11 -7.94 -8.81
N GLU A 44 23.78 -9.10 -8.71
CA GLU A 44 24.53 -9.53 -7.53
C GLU A 44 25.84 -8.74 -7.40
N ARG A 45 26.60 -8.64 -8.50
CA ARG A 45 27.81 -7.81 -8.57
C ARG A 45 27.49 -6.32 -8.50
N ASP A 46 26.43 -5.88 -9.17
CA ASP A 46 25.97 -4.50 -9.19
C ASP A 46 25.53 -4.06 -7.78
N GLY A 47 24.79 -4.91 -7.06
CA GLY A 47 24.45 -4.72 -5.64
C GLY A 47 25.70 -4.62 -4.77
N ALA A 48 26.61 -5.59 -4.87
CA ALA A 48 27.86 -5.58 -4.09
C ALA A 48 28.72 -4.33 -4.36
N ALA A 49 28.81 -3.89 -5.62
CA ALA A 49 29.55 -2.69 -6.00
C ALA A 49 28.92 -1.40 -5.43
N VAL A 50 27.58 -1.29 -5.43
CA VAL A 50 26.87 -0.16 -4.81
C VAL A 50 27.07 -0.14 -3.29
N GLN A 51 26.93 -1.28 -2.61
CA GLN A 51 27.13 -1.34 -1.15
C GLN A 51 28.57 -0.99 -0.75
N ALA A 52 29.57 -1.52 -1.47
CA ALA A 52 30.97 -1.17 -1.24
C ALA A 52 31.25 0.33 -1.50
N PHE A 53 30.62 0.91 -2.52
CA PHE A 53 30.73 2.35 -2.78
C PHE A 53 30.10 3.19 -1.67
N PHE A 54 28.91 2.84 -1.17
CA PHE A 54 28.27 3.54 -0.05
C PHE A 54 29.11 3.43 1.23
N ALA A 55 29.56 2.25 1.62
CA ALA A 55 30.39 2.06 2.82
C ALA A 55 31.69 2.89 2.77
N ASN A 56 32.37 2.91 1.61
CA ASN A 56 33.56 3.73 1.40
C ASN A 56 33.27 5.23 1.50
N MET A 57 32.15 5.69 0.92
CA MET A 57 31.75 7.10 0.95
C MET A 57 31.29 7.55 2.35
N GLU A 58 30.58 6.72 3.11
CA GLU A 58 30.20 6.98 4.50
C GLU A 58 31.43 7.14 5.40
N ALA A 59 32.39 6.21 5.30
CA ALA A 59 33.67 6.31 6.02
C ALA A 59 34.44 7.58 5.63
N ALA A 60 34.42 7.95 4.34
CA ALA A 60 35.07 9.15 3.86
C ALA A 60 34.36 10.44 4.30
N PHE A 61 33.02 10.50 4.36
CA PHE A 61 32.28 11.63 4.94
C PHE A 61 32.67 11.84 6.40
N ARG A 62 32.65 10.76 7.19
CA ARG A 62 33.01 10.77 8.62
C ARG A 62 34.44 11.25 8.89
N ALA A 63 35.37 11.00 7.97
CA ALA A 63 36.75 11.45 8.06
C ALA A 63 36.98 12.87 7.48
N HIS A 64 36.02 13.47 6.78
CA HIS A 64 36.23 14.70 6.02
C HIS A 64 35.95 15.97 6.86
N PRO A 65 36.77 17.04 6.76
CA PRO A 65 36.57 18.28 7.50
C PRO A 65 35.20 18.96 7.30
N LEU A 66 34.48 18.67 6.21
CA LEU A 66 33.12 19.20 5.96
C LEU A 66 32.01 18.59 6.83
N TRP A 67 32.28 17.46 7.48
CA TRP A 67 31.40 16.81 8.45
C TRP A 67 32.07 16.72 9.84
N ALA A 68 33.18 17.45 10.05
CA ALA A 68 33.82 17.53 11.35
C ALA A 68 32.90 18.21 12.37
N GLY A 69 32.50 17.47 13.41
CA GLY A 69 31.56 17.94 14.43
C GLY A 69 30.09 17.78 14.07
N CYS A 70 29.76 17.14 12.93
CA CYS A 70 28.38 16.72 12.66
C CYS A 70 27.93 15.59 13.57
N SER A 71 26.62 15.49 13.80
CA SER A 71 26.03 14.38 14.53
C SER A 71 25.93 13.10 13.69
N GLU A 72 25.65 11.97 14.32
CA GLU A 72 25.41 10.70 13.62
C GLU A 72 24.19 10.81 12.69
N GLU A 73 23.14 11.52 13.11
CA GLU A 73 21.93 11.74 12.32
C GLU A 73 22.19 12.60 11.08
N GLU A 74 23.09 13.58 11.16
CA GLU A 74 23.55 14.36 9.99
C GLU A 74 24.40 13.52 9.03
N LEU A 75 25.28 12.67 9.57
CA LEU A 75 26.09 11.74 8.77
C LEU A 75 25.22 10.70 8.06
N ASP A 76 24.24 10.13 8.76
CA ASP A 76 23.27 9.22 8.16
C ASP A 76 22.40 9.92 7.12
N SER A 77 21.95 11.16 7.39
CA SER A 77 21.21 11.97 6.41
C SER A 77 22.02 12.24 5.14
N ALA A 78 23.34 12.43 5.25
CA ALA A 78 24.24 12.53 4.10
C ALA A 78 24.38 11.18 3.36
N GLY A 79 24.41 10.06 4.08
CA GLY A 79 24.33 8.71 3.51
C GLY A 79 23.02 8.46 2.74
N GLU A 80 21.87 8.90 3.27
CA GLU A 80 20.59 8.86 2.56
C GLU A 80 20.54 9.77 1.33
N GLY A 81 21.14 10.96 1.43
CA GLY A 81 21.31 11.87 0.29
C GLY A 81 22.13 11.25 -0.84
N LEU A 82 23.21 10.52 -0.48
CA LEU A 82 24.04 9.76 -1.41
C LEU A 82 23.27 8.59 -2.04
N GLU A 83 22.59 7.75 -1.23
CA GLU A 83 21.74 6.64 -1.71
C GLU A 83 20.75 7.15 -2.75
N LYS A 84 20.00 8.20 -2.39
CA LYS A 84 18.97 8.80 -3.24
C LYS A 84 19.55 9.40 -4.51
N TYR A 85 20.66 10.12 -4.47
CA TYR A 85 21.27 10.72 -5.67
C TYR A 85 21.79 9.63 -6.63
N VAL A 86 22.60 8.68 -6.14
CA VAL A 86 23.22 7.64 -6.96
C VAL A 86 22.15 6.76 -7.61
N LEU A 87 21.21 6.24 -6.82
CA LEU A 87 20.22 5.29 -7.32
C LEU A 87 19.12 5.95 -8.13
N THR A 88 18.84 7.24 -7.96
CA THR A 88 17.99 7.98 -8.91
C THR A 88 18.60 8.04 -10.31
N LYS A 89 19.94 8.17 -10.42
CA LYS A 89 20.67 8.17 -11.70
C LYS A 89 20.81 6.76 -12.30
N LEU A 90 20.99 5.74 -11.46
CA LEU A 90 21.14 4.35 -11.90
C LEU A 90 19.81 3.59 -12.09
N PHE A 91 18.67 4.13 -11.63
CA PHE A 91 17.38 3.42 -11.50
C PHE A 91 17.01 2.54 -12.71
N THR A 92 17.04 3.09 -13.92
CA THR A 92 16.65 2.39 -15.17
C THR A 92 17.59 1.25 -15.58
N ARG A 93 18.76 1.16 -14.95
CA ARG A 93 19.79 0.13 -15.18
C ARG A 93 19.78 -0.96 -14.10
N VAL A 94 19.18 -0.72 -12.93
CA VAL A 94 19.22 -1.63 -11.76
C VAL A 94 17.85 -2.07 -11.23
N PHE A 95 16.75 -1.41 -11.62
CA PHE A 95 15.38 -1.79 -11.25
C PHE A 95 14.76 -2.63 -12.37
N ALA A 96 14.17 -3.79 -12.03
CA ALA A 96 13.55 -4.72 -12.97
C ALA A 96 14.45 -5.04 -14.18
N SER A 97 15.75 -5.21 -13.95
CA SER A 97 16.77 -5.22 -15.01
C SER A 97 16.93 -6.55 -15.73
N LEU A 98 16.43 -7.65 -15.16
CA LEU A 98 16.43 -8.97 -15.77
C LEU A 98 15.03 -9.32 -16.33
N PRO A 99 14.93 -10.00 -17.49
CA PRO A 99 13.65 -10.45 -18.02
C PRO A 99 12.88 -11.39 -17.07
N ASP A 100 13.59 -12.18 -16.27
CA ASP A 100 12.98 -13.10 -15.30
C ASP A 100 12.34 -12.33 -14.13
N ASP A 101 12.96 -11.25 -13.63
CA ASP A 101 12.38 -10.36 -12.61
C ASP A 101 11.05 -9.75 -13.11
N VAL A 102 11.03 -9.27 -14.36
CA VAL A 102 9.83 -8.71 -15.01
C VAL A 102 8.74 -9.77 -15.18
N LYS A 103 9.11 -10.99 -15.57
CA LYS A 103 8.16 -12.10 -15.71
C LYS A 103 7.56 -12.51 -14.37
N HIS A 104 8.34 -12.52 -13.28
CA HIS A 104 7.81 -12.76 -11.94
C HIS A 104 6.86 -11.63 -11.49
N ASP A 105 7.18 -10.36 -11.77
CA ASP A 105 6.26 -9.23 -11.51
C ASP A 105 4.91 -9.41 -12.23
N GLU A 106 4.92 -9.80 -13.51
CA GLU A 106 3.71 -10.07 -14.30
C GLU A 106 2.88 -11.21 -13.69
N GLN A 107 3.53 -12.35 -13.41
CA GLN A 107 2.88 -13.53 -12.80
C GLN A 107 2.29 -13.24 -11.42
N LEU A 108 3.03 -12.49 -10.58
CA LEU A 108 2.59 -12.10 -9.26
C LEU A 108 1.41 -11.13 -9.33
N SER A 109 1.46 -10.13 -10.21
CA SER A 109 0.37 -9.16 -10.35
C SER A 109 -0.90 -9.76 -10.95
N GLU A 110 -0.78 -10.69 -11.91
CA GLU A 110 -1.91 -11.48 -12.43
C GLU A 110 -2.53 -12.35 -11.32
N LYS A 111 -1.70 -13.09 -10.56
CA LYS A 111 -2.19 -13.95 -9.48
C LYS A 111 -2.88 -13.15 -8.38
N ILE A 112 -2.31 -12.01 -7.97
CA ILE A 112 -2.97 -11.08 -7.05
C ILE A 112 -4.29 -10.58 -7.65
N ALA A 113 -4.31 -10.19 -8.93
CA ALA A 113 -5.49 -9.64 -9.59
C ALA A 113 -6.68 -10.60 -9.62
N LEU A 114 -6.41 -11.91 -9.70
CA LEU A 114 -7.40 -12.99 -9.59
C LEU A 114 -7.83 -13.23 -8.14
N VAL A 115 -6.89 -13.47 -7.23
CA VAL A 115 -7.16 -13.81 -5.82
C VAL A 115 -7.90 -12.68 -5.10
N GLN A 116 -7.61 -11.41 -5.40
CA GLN A 116 -8.28 -10.27 -4.77
C GLN A 116 -9.81 -10.26 -4.97
N GLN A 117 -10.33 -10.90 -6.04
CA GLN A 117 -11.76 -10.90 -6.38
C GLN A 117 -12.60 -11.73 -5.39
N PHE A 118 -12.02 -12.76 -4.78
CA PHE A 118 -12.75 -13.71 -3.95
C PHE A 118 -12.16 -13.93 -2.55
N VAL A 119 -10.90 -13.55 -2.29
CA VAL A 119 -10.29 -13.70 -0.95
C VAL A 119 -11.05 -12.86 0.09
N GLN A 120 -11.42 -13.53 1.19
CA GLN A 120 -12.06 -12.96 2.37
C GLN A 120 -11.07 -12.99 3.55
N PRO A 121 -11.22 -12.14 4.57
CA PRO A 121 -10.31 -12.11 5.72
C PRO A 121 -10.19 -13.48 6.43
N GLU A 122 -11.28 -14.23 6.48
CA GLU A 122 -11.39 -15.55 7.12
C GLU A 122 -10.51 -16.61 6.44
N ASN A 123 -10.24 -16.49 5.13
CA ASN A 123 -9.34 -17.40 4.41
C ASN A 123 -7.88 -17.32 4.89
N LEU A 124 -7.53 -16.27 5.64
CA LEU A 124 -6.21 -16.02 6.19
C LEU A 124 -6.23 -16.01 7.73
N ASP A 125 -7.28 -16.57 8.36
CA ASP A 125 -7.47 -16.60 9.82
C ASP A 125 -7.62 -15.19 10.48
N ILE A 126 -7.98 -14.15 9.72
CA ILE A 126 -8.20 -12.80 10.27
C ILE A 126 -9.50 -12.76 11.08
N LYS A 127 -9.35 -12.67 12.40
CA LYS A 127 -10.46 -12.59 13.37
C LYS A 127 -11.41 -11.41 13.05
N PRO A 128 -12.75 -11.58 13.17
CA PRO A 128 -13.73 -10.51 12.91
C PRO A 128 -13.49 -9.20 13.67
N THR A 129 -12.86 -9.26 14.85
CA THR A 129 -12.48 -8.08 15.65
C THR A 129 -11.51 -7.16 14.93
N PHE A 130 -10.70 -7.68 14.00
CA PHE A 130 -9.68 -6.93 13.26
C PHE A 130 -10.14 -6.46 11.87
N GLN A 131 -11.38 -6.75 11.48
CA GLN A 131 -11.92 -6.39 10.18
C GLN A 131 -12.29 -4.90 10.12
N ASN A 132 -11.49 -4.11 9.39
CA ASN A 132 -11.66 -2.65 9.31
C ASN A 132 -11.31 -2.14 7.89
N GLU A 133 -12.26 -2.33 6.97
CA GLU A 133 -12.13 -2.00 5.54
C GLU A 133 -11.61 -0.58 5.26
N THR A 134 -12.21 0.45 5.89
CA THR A 134 -11.81 1.85 5.72
C THR A 134 -10.34 2.09 6.07
N SER A 135 -9.81 1.34 7.03
CA SER A 135 -8.46 1.54 7.54
C SER A 135 -7.43 0.64 6.87
N TRP A 136 -7.82 -0.56 6.44
CA TRP A 136 -7.03 -1.37 5.51
C TRP A 136 -6.82 -0.64 4.18
N LEU A 137 -7.80 0.13 3.71
CA LEU A 137 -7.65 1.01 2.55
C LEU A 137 -6.51 2.03 2.76
N LEU A 138 -6.30 2.57 3.97
CA LEU A 138 -5.16 3.46 4.24
C LEU A 138 -3.82 2.72 4.12
N ALA A 139 -3.72 1.49 4.66
CA ALA A 139 -2.52 0.67 4.53
C ALA A 139 -2.23 0.30 3.06
N GLN A 140 -3.26 -0.07 2.30
CA GLN A 140 -3.17 -0.30 0.85
C GLN A 140 -2.65 0.95 0.12
N LYS A 141 -3.14 2.14 0.48
CA LYS A 141 -2.71 3.41 -0.13
C LYS A 141 -1.29 3.82 0.25
N GLU A 142 -0.78 3.44 1.43
CA GLU A 142 0.66 3.60 1.72
C GLU A 142 1.50 2.67 0.84
N LEU A 143 1.12 1.39 0.73
CA LEU A 143 1.88 0.41 -0.07
C LEU A 143 1.86 0.75 -1.58
N GLN A 144 0.73 1.22 -2.12
CA GLN A 144 0.60 1.65 -3.52
C GLN A 144 1.52 2.83 -3.91
N LYS A 145 2.06 3.59 -2.95
CA LYS A 145 3.03 4.67 -3.21
C LYS A 145 4.41 4.17 -3.60
N ILE A 146 4.74 2.88 -3.44
CA ILE A 146 6.09 2.35 -3.61
C ILE A 146 6.70 2.63 -5.00
N ASN A 147 5.89 2.72 -6.06
CA ASN A 147 6.37 3.06 -7.41
C ASN A 147 6.49 4.58 -7.69
N MET A 148 6.04 5.44 -6.76
CA MET A 148 6.24 6.89 -6.86
C MET A 148 7.69 7.30 -6.54
N TYR A 149 8.46 6.42 -5.88
CA TYR A 149 9.81 6.71 -5.40
C TYR A 149 10.87 5.85 -6.10
N LYS A 150 12.09 6.40 -6.21
CA LYS A 150 13.26 5.70 -6.77
C LYS A 150 14.27 5.27 -5.70
N ALA A 151 14.42 5.98 -4.59
CA ALA A 151 15.38 5.60 -3.55
C ALA A 151 14.88 4.36 -2.77
N PRO A 152 15.73 3.37 -2.49
CA PRO A 152 15.40 2.23 -1.62
C PRO A 152 14.81 2.64 -0.27
N ARG A 153 15.36 3.68 0.39
CA ARG A 153 14.81 4.25 1.63
C ARG A 153 13.34 4.60 1.51
N GLU A 154 12.97 5.32 0.46
CA GLU A 154 11.61 5.85 0.26
C GLU A 154 10.63 4.71 -0.08
N LYS A 155 11.08 3.72 -0.87
CA LYS A 155 10.32 2.49 -1.13
C LYS A 155 10.09 1.68 0.15
N LEU A 156 11.13 1.50 0.97
CA LEU A 156 11.05 0.82 2.27
C LEU A 156 10.12 1.57 3.24
N VAL A 157 10.16 2.91 3.28
CA VAL A 157 9.24 3.71 4.10
C VAL A 157 7.77 3.49 3.72
N CYS A 158 7.43 3.23 2.45
CA CYS A 158 6.07 2.86 2.06
C CYS A 158 5.61 1.55 2.72
N ILE A 159 6.50 0.55 2.76
CA ILE A 159 6.26 -0.73 3.47
C ILE A 159 6.13 -0.48 4.97
N LEU A 160 7.05 0.25 5.58
CA LEU A 160 7.02 0.53 7.03
C LEU A 160 5.78 1.34 7.42
N ASN A 161 5.32 2.29 6.61
CA ASN A 161 4.08 3.03 6.83
C ASN A 161 2.85 2.11 6.75
N CYS A 162 2.79 1.22 5.76
CA CYS A 162 1.76 0.19 5.66
C CYS A 162 1.72 -0.66 6.95
N CYS A 163 2.86 -1.15 7.42
CA CYS A 163 2.98 -1.93 8.66
C CYS A 163 2.59 -1.13 9.91
N LYS A 164 3.03 0.13 10.03
CA LYS A 164 2.64 1.06 11.12
C LYS A 164 1.13 1.28 11.15
N VAL A 165 0.49 1.47 9.99
CA VAL A 165 -0.98 1.58 9.89
C VAL A 165 -1.62 0.29 10.40
N ILE A 166 -1.25 -0.88 9.86
CA ILE A 166 -1.81 -2.18 10.28
C ILE A 166 -1.71 -2.37 11.81
N ASN A 167 -0.53 -2.16 12.40
CA ASN A 167 -0.32 -2.30 13.84
C ASN A 167 -1.20 -1.36 14.68
N ASN A 168 -1.34 -0.09 14.27
CA ASN A 168 -2.22 0.86 14.96
C ASN A 168 -3.69 0.42 14.92
N LEU A 169 -4.14 -0.22 13.84
CA LEU A 169 -5.51 -0.72 13.71
C LEU A 169 -5.76 -1.94 14.60
N LEU A 170 -4.82 -2.88 14.59
CA LEU A 170 -4.87 -4.06 15.44
C LEU A 170 -4.86 -3.67 16.93
N LEU A 171 -4.03 -2.69 17.33
CA LEU A 171 -3.98 -2.16 18.71
C LEU A 171 -5.28 -1.47 19.14
N ASN A 172 -5.92 -0.73 18.23
CA ASN A 172 -7.22 -0.09 18.49
C ASN A 172 -8.36 -1.12 18.64
N ALA A 173 -8.32 -2.19 17.85
CA ALA A 173 -9.30 -3.27 17.86
C ALA A 173 -9.15 -4.25 19.04
N SER A 174 -7.93 -4.43 19.55
CA SER A 174 -7.61 -5.34 20.67
C SER A 174 -7.88 -4.77 22.07
N ASN A 175 -8.50 -3.60 22.15
CA ASN A 175 -8.70 -2.81 23.39
C ASN A 175 -7.39 -2.55 24.14
N GLY A 176 -6.28 -2.33 23.42
CA GLY A 176 -4.98 -1.99 24.01
C GLY A 176 -4.06 -3.18 24.35
N ASN A 177 -4.47 -4.43 24.07
CA ASN A 177 -3.54 -5.56 24.10
C ASN A 177 -2.62 -5.52 22.86
N PRO A 178 -1.29 -5.54 22.98
CA PRO A 178 -0.41 -5.49 21.81
C PRO A 178 -0.65 -6.73 20.91
N PRO A 179 -0.97 -6.54 19.62
CA PRO A 179 -1.21 -7.64 18.68
C PRO A 179 0.08 -8.42 18.39
N GLY A 180 -0.05 -9.72 18.21
CA GLY A 180 1.09 -10.61 17.89
C GLY A 180 1.42 -10.66 16.40
N ALA A 181 2.51 -11.36 16.05
CA ALA A 181 2.82 -11.69 14.66
C ALA A 181 1.67 -12.48 13.99
N ASP A 182 0.99 -13.35 14.75
CA ASP A 182 -0.15 -14.15 14.30
C ASP A 182 -1.40 -13.30 13.97
N ASP A 183 -1.52 -12.09 14.55
CA ASP A 183 -2.59 -11.14 14.21
C ASP A 183 -2.15 -10.20 13.06
N PHE A 184 -0.86 -9.87 12.99
CA PHE A 184 -0.28 -8.93 12.03
C PHE A 184 -0.08 -9.52 10.64
N PHE A 185 0.53 -10.70 10.54
CA PHE A 185 1.00 -11.26 9.27
C PHE A 185 -0.15 -11.61 8.30
N PRO A 186 -1.26 -12.23 8.74
CA PRO A 186 -2.48 -12.35 7.94
C PRO A 186 -2.99 -11.05 7.33
N VAL A 187 -3.05 -9.99 8.14
CA VAL A 187 -3.54 -8.67 7.68
C VAL A 187 -2.56 -8.04 6.69
N LEU A 188 -1.25 -8.25 6.85
CA LEU A 188 -0.25 -7.82 5.87
C LEU A 188 -0.44 -8.53 4.51
N ILE A 189 -0.69 -9.84 4.50
CA ILE A 189 -1.00 -10.60 3.28
C ILE A 189 -2.27 -10.05 2.62
N TYR A 190 -3.37 -9.92 3.38
CA TYR A 190 -4.65 -9.42 2.87
C TYR A 190 -4.54 -8.00 2.29
N VAL A 191 -3.90 -7.08 3.01
CA VAL A 191 -3.63 -5.72 2.54
C VAL A 191 -2.77 -5.72 1.28
N THR A 192 -1.76 -6.58 1.18
CA THR A 192 -0.90 -6.68 -0.01
C THR A 192 -1.69 -7.17 -1.23
N ILE A 193 -2.55 -8.18 -1.06
CA ILE A 193 -3.43 -8.70 -2.12
C ILE A 193 -4.42 -7.61 -2.58
N LYS A 194 -5.12 -6.94 -1.66
CA LYS A 194 -6.09 -5.88 -2.02
C LYS A 194 -5.41 -4.61 -2.55
N ALA A 195 -4.12 -4.39 -2.26
CA ALA A 195 -3.36 -3.26 -2.79
C ALA A 195 -2.84 -3.50 -4.21
N ASN A 196 -2.47 -4.74 -4.57
CA ASN A 196 -1.79 -5.12 -5.82
C ASN A 196 -0.76 -4.07 -6.31
N PRO A 197 0.28 -3.76 -5.51
CA PRO A 197 1.28 -2.76 -5.88
C PRO A 197 2.04 -3.21 -7.14
N PRO A 198 2.13 -2.38 -8.20
CA PRO A 198 2.78 -2.80 -9.44
C PRO A 198 4.27 -3.12 -9.24
N GLN A 199 4.74 -4.18 -9.89
CA GLN A 199 6.15 -4.60 -9.83
C GLN A 199 6.65 -4.93 -8.42
N LEU A 200 5.84 -5.60 -7.60
CA LEU A 200 6.15 -5.88 -6.19
C LEU A 200 7.46 -6.69 -6.04
N HIS A 201 7.68 -7.71 -6.86
CA HIS A 201 8.87 -8.56 -6.80
C HIS A 201 10.14 -7.74 -7.08
N SER A 202 10.15 -6.97 -8.17
CA SER A 202 11.28 -6.07 -8.49
C SER A 202 11.50 -4.99 -7.41
N ASN A 203 10.43 -4.47 -6.79
CA ASN A 203 10.55 -3.52 -5.69
C ASN A 203 11.26 -4.12 -4.47
N LEU A 204 10.91 -5.34 -4.08
CA LEU A 204 11.48 -6.01 -2.91
C LEU A 204 12.93 -6.42 -3.18
N LEU A 205 13.23 -7.04 -4.32
CA LEU A 205 14.61 -7.33 -4.72
C LEU A 205 15.48 -6.06 -4.80
N TYR A 206 14.94 -4.95 -5.30
CA TYR A 206 15.64 -3.68 -5.37
C TYR A 206 15.94 -3.09 -3.99
N ILE A 207 14.99 -3.12 -3.04
CA ILE A 207 15.25 -2.71 -1.65
C ILE A 207 16.34 -3.61 -1.03
N GLN A 208 16.22 -4.93 -1.18
CA GLN A 208 17.16 -5.89 -0.61
C GLN A 208 18.60 -5.71 -1.14
N ARG A 209 18.76 -5.46 -2.45
CA ARG A 209 20.09 -5.28 -3.08
C ARG A 209 20.70 -3.90 -2.78
N TYR A 210 19.90 -2.83 -2.76
CA TYR A 210 20.41 -1.45 -2.84
C TYR A 210 20.13 -0.55 -1.64
N ARG A 211 19.31 -0.95 -0.66
CA ARG A 211 19.21 -0.23 0.62
C ARG A 211 20.54 -0.30 1.36
N ARG A 212 21.03 0.81 1.93
CA ARG A 212 22.26 0.81 2.78
C ARG A 212 22.18 -0.29 3.84
N GLN A 213 23.11 -1.25 3.83
CA GLN A 213 23.05 -2.42 4.72
C GLN A 213 23.02 -2.07 6.22
N SER A 214 23.72 -0.99 6.61
CA SER A 214 23.70 -0.43 7.97
C SER A 214 22.30 0.00 8.45
N GLN A 215 21.37 0.20 7.53
CA GLN A 215 20.02 0.71 7.77
C GLN A 215 18.90 -0.32 7.54
N LEU A 216 19.22 -1.51 7.03
CA LEU A 216 18.27 -2.62 6.89
C LEU A 216 18.46 -3.62 8.04
N VAL A 217 18.23 -3.12 9.25
CA VAL A 217 18.44 -3.83 10.52
C VAL A 217 17.25 -3.66 11.47
N SER A 218 17.18 -4.46 12.54
CA SER A 218 16.17 -4.33 13.61
C SER A 218 14.72 -4.34 13.06
N GLU A 219 13.85 -3.45 13.56
CA GLU A 219 12.46 -3.26 13.13
C GLU A 219 12.29 -3.15 11.60
N ALA A 220 13.20 -2.43 10.92
CA ALA A 220 13.13 -2.27 9.48
C ALA A 220 13.36 -3.60 8.73
N ALA A 221 14.34 -4.39 9.18
CA ALA A 221 14.58 -5.73 8.65
C ALA A 221 13.44 -6.71 8.97
N TYR A 222 12.85 -6.61 10.16
CA TYR A 222 11.71 -7.45 10.58
C TYR A 222 10.49 -7.23 9.66
N PHE A 223 10.04 -5.98 9.49
CA PHE A 223 8.89 -5.71 8.63
C PHE A 223 9.18 -5.96 7.15
N PHE A 224 10.41 -5.74 6.69
CA PHE A 224 10.81 -6.10 5.33
C PHE A 224 10.81 -7.62 5.11
N THR A 225 11.27 -8.41 6.08
CA THR A 225 11.19 -9.89 6.05
C THR A 225 9.75 -10.38 6.04
N ASN A 226 8.85 -9.73 6.78
CA ASN A 226 7.41 -10.03 6.72
C ASN A 226 6.82 -9.69 5.34
N MET A 227 7.26 -8.62 4.68
CA MET A 227 6.81 -8.31 3.31
C MET A 227 7.33 -9.32 2.27
N LEU A 228 8.60 -9.73 2.34
CA LEU A 228 9.16 -10.82 1.53
C LEU A 228 8.39 -12.13 1.76
N SER A 229 8.05 -12.44 3.01
CA SER A 229 7.27 -13.64 3.36
C SER A 229 5.84 -13.57 2.83
N ALA A 230 5.22 -12.38 2.82
CA ALA A 230 3.90 -12.17 2.22
C ALA A 230 3.93 -12.33 0.69
N GLU A 231 4.95 -11.78 0.01
CA GLU A 231 5.17 -11.97 -1.43
C GLU A 231 5.34 -13.46 -1.78
N ALA A 232 6.17 -14.18 -1.02
CA ALA A 232 6.39 -15.62 -1.20
C ALA A 232 5.12 -16.44 -0.93
N PHE A 233 4.34 -16.10 0.10
CA PHE A 233 3.04 -16.74 0.36
C PHE A 233 2.07 -16.52 -0.81
N ILE A 234 1.88 -15.25 -1.24
CA ILE A 234 0.97 -14.88 -2.32
C ILE A 234 1.32 -15.59 -3.64
N SER A 235 2.60 -15.64 -3.98
CA SER A 235 3.11 -16.36 -5.14
C SER A 235 2.71 -17.84 -5.12
N ASN A 236 2.69 -18.45 -3.94
CA ASN A 236 2.40 -19.87 -3.73
C ASN A 236 0.95 -20.17 -3.26
N ILE A 237 0.04 -19.19 -3.27
CA ILE A 237 -1.38 -19.42 -2.90
C ILE A 237 -2.00 -20.55 -3.73
N ASP A 238 -2.59 -21.51 -3.04
CA ASP A 238 -3.41 -22.60 -3.56
C ASP A 238 -4.69 -22.75 -2.71
N ALA A 239 -5.53 -23.74 -3.01
CA ALA A 239 -6.76 -24.00 -2.26
C ALA A 239 -6.51 -24.26 -0.76
N LYS A 240 -5.44 -24.99 -0.45
CA LYS A 240 -5.06 -25.35 0.93
C LYS A 240 -4.58 -24.14 1.71
N ALA A 241 -3.82 -23.23 1.09
CA ALA A 241 -3.32 -22.01 1.71
C ALA A 241 -4.44 -21.03 2.12
N LEU A 242 -5.62 -21.13 1.48
CA LEU A 242 -6.81 -20.33 1.78
C LEU A 242 -7.92 -21.12 2.52
N SER A 243 -7.60 -22.34 2.98
CA SER A 243 -8.53 -23.25 3.66
C SER A 243 -9.84 -23.54 2.92
N MET A 244 -9.79 -23.68 1.59
CA MET A 244 -10.94 -23.97 0.72
C MET A 244 -10.77 -25.26 -0.09
N GLU A 245 -11.86 -25.74 -0.71
CA GLU A 245 -11.81 -26.94 -1.57
C GLU A 245 -11.10 -26.64 -2.90
N GLU A 246 -10.36 -27.61 -3.45
CA GLU A 246 -9.71 -27.52 -4.76
C GLU A 246 -10.68 -27.09 -5.88
N THR A 247 -11.90 -27.66 -5.87
CA THR A 247 -12.92 -27.36 -6.89
C THR A 247 -13.54 -25.97 -6.73
N GLU A 248 -13.62 -25.47 -5.49
CA GLU A 248 -14.07 -24.11 -5.18
C GLU A 248 -13.00 -23.09 -5.59
N PHE A 249 -11.73 -23.35 -5.27
CA PHE A 249 -10.61 -22.50 -5.66
C PHE A 249 -10.52 -22.33 -7.18
N GLU A 250 -10.53 -23.43 -7.95
CA GLU A 250 -10.43 -23.29 -9.41
C GLU A 250 -11.66 -22.62 -10.01
N LYS A 251 -12.88 -22.90 -9.50
CA LYS A 251 -14.10 -22.18 -9.92
C LYS A 251 -14.01 -20.68 -9.66
N ASN A 252 -13.48 -20.27 -8.51
CA ASN A 252 -13.27 -18.87 -8.15
C ASN A 252 -12.18 -18.21 -9.03
N MET A 253 -11.11 -18.93 -9.35
CA MET A 253 -10.06 -18.48 -10.27
C MET A 253 -10.58 -18.35 -11.71
N GLU A 254 -11.35 -19.31 -12.23
CA GLU A 254 -12.02 -19.22 -13.54
C GLU A 254 -13.00 -18.05 -13.61
N PHE A 255 -13.83 -17.86 -12.57
CA PHE A 255 -14.75 -16.72 -12.48
C PHE A 255 -13.99 -15.39 -12.48
N ALA A 256 -12.89 -15.28 -11.71
CA ALA A 256 -12.05 -14.09 -11.71
C ALA A 256 -11.39 -13.82 -13.08
N ARG A 257 -10.91 -14.86 -13.79
CA ARG A 257 -10.38 -14.75 -15.16
C ARG A 257 -11.45 -14.26 -16.15
N ALA A 258 -12.67 -14.79 -16.06
CA ALA A 258 -13.79 -14.35 -16.91
C ALA A 258 -14.16 -12.88 -16.65
N LEU A 259 -14.25 -12.49 -15.37
CA LEU A 259 -14.55 -11.12 -14.94
C LEU A 259 -13.50 -10.11 -15.44
N LEU A 260 -12.21 -10.42 -15.29
CA LEU A 260 -11.11 -9.53 -15.71
C LEU A 260 -10.90 -9.48 -17.24
N SER A 261 -11.18 -10.57 -17.95
CA SER A 261 -11.10 -10.60 -19.42
C SER A 261 -12.29 -9.89 -20.11
N GLY A 262 -13.30 -9.46 -19.35
CA GLY A 262 -14.49 -8.80 -19.89
C GLY A 262 -15.40 -9.73 -20.70
N VAL A 263 -15.19 -11.05 -20.60
CA VAL A 263 -16.03 -12.05 -21.26
C VAL A 263 -17.32 -12.17 -20.47
N SER A 264 -18.39 -11.60 -21.02
CA SER A 264 -19.75 -11.67 -20.47
C SER A 264 -20.30 -13.10 -20.53
N THR A 265 -19.89 -13.96 -19.60
CA THR A 265 -20.64 -15.17 -19.24
C THR A 265 -21.92 -14.76 -18.52
N ASP A 266 -23.05 -15.38 -18.88
CA ASP A 266 -24.39 -15.02 -18.38
C ASP A 266 -24.49 -15.09 -16.85
N LEU A 267 -24.35 -13.94 -16.17
CA LEU A 267 -24.23 -13.83 -14.72
C LEU A 267 -25.46 -14.33 -13.93
N ASP A 268 -26.63 -14.38 -14.57
CA ASP A 268 -27.88 -14.80 -13.92
C ASP A 268 -27.92 -16.29 -13.56
N GLY A 269 -27.05 -17.11 -14.17
CA GLY A 269 -27.01 -18.56 -13.94
C GLY A 269 -26.26 -19.01 -12.68
N LEU A 270 -25.27 -18.24 -12.22
CA LEU A 270 -24.29 -18.69 -11.21
C LEU A 270 -24.46 -18.07 -9.82
N SER A 271 -25.04 -16.86 -9.74
CA SER A 271 -25.33 -16.16 -8.47
C SER A 271 -26.23 -16.97 -7.53
N SER A 272 -27.15 -17.75 -8.11
CA SER A 272 -28.09 -18.62 -7.38
C SER A 272 -27.42 -19.81 -6.67
N GLN A 273 -26.18 -20.19 -7.03
CA GLN A 273 -25.43 -21.23 -6.33
C GLN A 273 -24.71 -20.72 -5.07
N ILE A 274 -24.17 -19.50 -5.09
CA ILE A 274 -23.45 -18.93 -3.93
C ILE A 274 -24.43 -18.70 -2.76
N ASN A 275 -25.64 -18.21 -3.06
CA ASN A 275 -26.69 -17.99 -2.07
C ASN A 275 -27.24 -19.27 -1.42
N GLN A 276 -26.96 -20.48 -1.96
CA GLN A 276 -27.36 -21.74 -1.33
C GLN A 276 -26.38 -22.24 -0.27
N ILE A 277 -25.11 -21.81 -0.31
CA ILE A 277 -24.07 -22.24 0.64
C ILE A 277 -24.23 -21.53 2.00
N ALA A 278 -24.65 -20.26 2.00
CA ALA A 278 -24.91 -19.48 3.22
C ALA A 278 -26.23 -19.85 3.96
N GLY A 279 -26.97 -20.85 3.47
CA GLY A 279 -28.40 -21.06 3.78
C GLY A 279 -28.76 -22.25 4.67
N GLN A 280 -27.87 -22.75 5.54
CA GLN A 280 -28.18 -23.89 6.44
C GLN A 280 -27.88 -23.64 7.93
N TYR A 281 -28.67 -22.77 8.56
CA TYR A 281 -29.06 -22.97 9.97
C TYR A 281 -30.57 -22.71 10.14
N GLN A 282 -31.29 -23.70 10.69
CA GLN A 282 -32.74 -23.71 10.79
C GLN A 282 -33.30 -22.71 11.81
N ARG A 283 -34.53 -22.23 11.56
CA ARG A 283 -35.61 -22.21 12.57
C ARG A 283 -36.99 -22.18 11.90
N GLU A 284 -37.94 -22.88 12.50
CA GLU A 284 -39.31 -23.07 11.99
C GLU A 284 -40.21 -21.82 12.20
N PRO A 285 -41.27 -21.66 11.38
CA PRO A 285 -42.26 -20.59 11.57
C PRO A 285 -43.40 -21.00 12.52
N THR A 286 -43.90 -20.06 13.31
CA THR A 286 -45.23 -20.16 13.94
C THR A 286 -46.12 -18.97 13.56
N GLU A 287 -47.41 -19.26 13.40
CA GLU A 287 -48.41 -18.40 12.77
C GLU A 287 -48.91 -17.25 13.66
N SER A 288 -49.33 -16.14 13.06
CA SER A 288 -50.41 -15.30 13.61
C SER A 288 -51.20 -14.50 12.55
N ARG A 289 -52.13 -15.21 11.90
CA ARG A 289 -53.53 -14.79 11.64
C ARG A 289 -53.91 -13.31 11.40
N HIS A 290 -54.56 -13.11 10.23
CA HIS A 290 -55.70 -12.20 9.95
C HIS A 290 -55.41 -10.66 9.95
N HIS A 291 -56.12 -9.82 9.18
CA HIS A 291 -57.32 -10.01 8.35
C HIS A 291 -57.29 -9.14 7.06
N SER A 292 -58.06 -9.55 6.06
CA SER A 292 -58.26 -8.90 4.75
C SER A 292 -58.88 -7.50 4.80
N LEU A 293 -58.80 -6.77 3.67
CA LEU A 293 -60.00 -6.29 2.93
C LEU A 293 -59.65 -5.97 1.47
N ASN A 294 -60.58 -6.28 0.55
CA ASN A 294 -60.48 -6.02 -0.89
C ASN A 294 -60.93 -4.59 -1.23
N GLU A 295 -60.55 -4.08 -2.40
CA GLU A 295 -61.55 -3.68 -3.41
C GLU A 295 -60.94 -3.54 -4.82
N ASP A 296 -61.61 -4.14 -5.81
CA ASP A 296 -61.35 -3.95 -7.24
C ASP A 296 -61.81 -2.56 -7.71
N LEU A 297 -61.29 -2.09 -8.86
CA LEU A 297 -62.12 -1.76 -10.04
C LEU A 297 -61.28 -1.22 -11.20
N ALA A 298 -61.46 -1.81 -12.39
CA ALA A 298 -60.78 -1.42 -13.62
C ALA A 298 -61.71 -0.63 -14.56
N ILE A 299 -61.25 0.51 -15.12
CA ILE A 299 -61.88 1.16 -16.27
C ILE A 299 -60.84 1.70 -17.28
N ARG A 300 -60.94 1.20 -18.52
CA ARG A 300 -60.49 1.76 -19.82
C ARG A 300 -61.81 2.09 -20.60
N PRO A 301 -61.88 2.71 -21.83
CA PRO A 301 -60.83 3.12 -22.77
C PRO A 301 -61.13 4.34 -23.72
N LYS A 302 -60.28 4.51 -24.78
CA LYS A 302 -60.53 5.19 -26.10
C LYS A 302 -60.66 6.74 -26.08
N SER A 303 -60.40 7.51 -27.16
CA SER A 303 -59.72 7.36 -28.48
C SER A 303 -59.57 8.78 -29.10
N SER A 304 -58.55 9.15 -29.88
CA SER A 304 -58.52 9.14 -31.37
C SER A 304 -57.32 10.00 -31.85
N GLU A 305 -56.41 9.46 -32.68
CA GLU A 305 -56.22 9.70 -34.13
C GLU A 305 -55.60 11.04 -34.58
N GLY A 306 -54.42 10.96 -35.23
CA GLY A 306 -53.73 12.08 -35.90
C GLY A 306 -52.37 11.66 -36.51
N LYS A 307 -52.35 11.31 -37.80
CA LYS A 307 -51.18 10.72 -38.51
C LYS A 307 -50.06 11.75 -38.82
N ARG A 308 -48.80 11.33 -38.66
CA ARG A 308 -47.71 11.49 -39.68
C ARG A 308 -46.56 10.51 -39.44
N SER A 309 -45.72 10.31 -40.45
CA SER A 309 -45.03 9.04 -40.72
C SER A 309 -43.49 9.05 -40.56
N SER A 310 -42.97 7.91 -40.09
CA SER A 310 -41.68 7.31 -40.48
C SER A 310 -40.37 8.03 -40.12
N LYS A 311 -39.78 7.62 -38.99
CA LYS A 311 -38.50 6.87 -38.94
C LYS A 311 -38.25 6.40 -37.51
N GLU A 312 -38.14 5.09 -37.31
CA GLU A 312 -37.74 4.51 -36.03
C GLU A 312 -36.22 4.29 -36.04
N ASP A 313 -35.53 4.92 -35.09
CA ASP A 313 -34.27 4.45 -34.53
C ASP A 313 -34.41 4.64 -33.01
N GLN A 314 -34.40 3.56 -32.24
CA GLN A 314 -34.53 3.64 -30.79
C GLN A 314 -33.19 4.07 -30.16
N PRO A 315 -33.16 5.08 -29.28
CA PRO A 315 -32.06 5.23 -28.35
C PRO A 315 -32.18 4.15 -27.25
N SER A 316 -31.24 3.20 -27.27
CA SER A 316 -31.09 2.19 -26.24
C SER A 316 -31.01 2.79 -24.83
N LEU A 317 -31.60 2.12 -23.85
CA LEU A 317 -31.49 2.44 -22.42
C LEU A 317 -30.02 2.71 -22.03
N THR A 318 -29.69 3.97 -21.76
CA THR A 318 -28.37 4.33 -21.23
C THR A 318 -28.24 3.75 -19.83
N LYS A 319 -27.40 2.71 -19.66
CA LYS A 319 -26.92 2.27 -18.35
C LYS A 319 -26.47 3.49 -17.57
N ILE A 320 -27.02 3.68 -16.37
CA ILE A 320 -26.52 4.68 -15.44
C ILE A 320 -25.12 4.18 -15.01
N PRO A 321 -24.03 4.91 -15.32
CA PRO A 321 -22.70 4.45 -14.96
C PRO A 321 -22.58 4.41 -13.44
N SER A 322 -21.85 3.41 -12.94
CA SER A 322 -21.62 3.27 -11.50
C SER A 322 -20.80 4.45 -10.96
N ILE A 323 -20.87 4.68 -9.64
CA ILE A 323 -20.07 5.73 -8.98
C ILE A 323 -18.58 5.49 -9.26
N SER A 324 -18.11 4.24 -9.17
CA SER A 324 -16.73 3.86 -9.50
C SER A 324 -16.36 4.13 -10.96
N GLU A 325 -17.25 3.86 -11.93
CA GLU A 325 -17.01 4.18 -13.34
C GLU A 325 -16.91 5.70 -13.58
N LEU A 326 -17.74 6.50 -12.89
CA LEU A 326 -17.69 7.96 -12.95
C LEU A 326 -16.42 8.52 -12.29
N GLU A 327 -16.02 7.98 -11.14
CA GLU A 327 -14.79 8.35 -10.42
C GLU A 327 -13.54 8.00 -11.23
N ASN A 328 -13.43 6.78 -11.74
CA ASN A 328 -12.31 6.34 -12.56
C ASN A 328 -12.21 7.13 -13.87
N ARG A 329 -13.35 7.45 -14.50
CA ARG A 329 -13.40 8.33 -15.68
C ARG A 329 -13.00 9.76 -15.32
N GLY A 330 -13.46 10.29 -14.18
CA GLY A 330 -13.09 11.61 -13.68
C GLY A 330 -11.59 11.73 -13.39
N ALA A 331 -11.01 10.76 -12.70
CA ALA A 331 -9.57 10.67 -12.44
C ALA A 331 -8.77 10.60 -13.76
N THR A 332 -9.22 9.80 -14.73
CA THR A 332 -8.58 9.69 -16.06
C THR A 332 -8.64 10.98 -16.87
N ILE A 333 -9.67 11.81 -16.68
CA ILE A 333 -9.79 13.13 -17.31
C ILE A 333 -8.87 14.14 -16.59
N LEU A 334 -8.89 14.18 -15.26
CA LEU A 334 -8.01 15.05 -14.47
C LEU A 334 -6.53 14.80 -14.77
N LEU A 335 -6.10 13.53 -14.87
CA LEU A 335 -4.72 13.16 -15.22
C LEU A 335 -4.29 13.59 -16.64
N LYS A 336 -5.22 14.02 -17.50
CA LYS A 336 -4.94 14.52 -18.87
C LYS A 336 -5.02 16.04 -18.99
N GLU A 337 -5.34 16.77 -17.92
CA GLU A 337 -5.45 18.23 -17.92
C GLU A 337 -4.27 18.89 -17.18
N ASP A 338 -3.46 19.68 -17.90
CA ASP A 338 -2.37 20.52 -17.34
C ASP A 338 -2.85 21.57 -16.31
N GLN A 339 -4.15 21.67 -16.05
CA GLN A 339 -4.77 22.65 -15.15
C GLN A 339 -5.32 22.05 -13.84
N THR A 340 -5.02 20.78 -13.53
CA THR A 340 -5.31 20.15 -12.21
C THR A 340 -4.94 21.04 -11.02
N SER A 341 -3.77 21.68 -11.06
CA SER A 341 -3.28 22.60 -10.02
C SER A 341 -4.10 23.89 -9.84
N LYS A 342 -5.02 24.21 -10.76
CA LYS A 342 -6.04 25.25 -10.57
C LYS A 342 -7.33 24.67 -9.97
N LEU A 343 -7.74 23.50 -10.45
CA LEU A 343 -8.99 22.84 -10.07
C LEU A 343 -9.01 22.48 -8.58
N PHE A 344 -7.88 22.05 -8.02
CA PHE A 344 -7.75 21.77 -6.58
C PHE A 344 -7.56 23.01 -5.69
N ARG A 345 -7.46 24.24 -6.24
CA ARG A 345 -7.39 25.46 -5.41
C ARG A 345 -8.71 25.77 -4.71
N GLU A 346 -9.82 25.26 -5.23
CA GLU A 346 -11.15 25.39 -4.62
C GLU A 346 -11.32 24.43 -3.42
N TYR A 347 -10.36 23.52 -3.19
CA TYR A 347 -10.35 22.53 -2.12
C TYR A 347 -9.07 22.65 -1.27
N PRO A 348 -8.86 23.79 -0.56
CA PRO A 348 -7.60 24.10 0.12
C PRO A 348 -7.16 23.06 1.15
N TYR A 349 -8.12 22.34 1.75
CA TYR A 349 -7.88 21.31 2.76
C TYR A 349 -7.63 19.90 2.19
N MET A 350 -7.72 19.70 0.86
CA MET A 350 -7.63 18.37 0.21
C MET A 350 -6.27 17.67 0.45
N PHE A 351 -5.20 18.45 0.63
CA PHE A 351 -3.84 17.95 0.86
C PHE A 351 -3.25 18.45 2.19
N ALA A 352 -4.08 19.01 3.07
CA ALA A 352 -3.66 19.53 4.37
C ALA A 352 -3.59 18.42 5.42
N HIS A 353 -2.53 18.41 6.23
CA HIS A 353 -2.38 17.51 7.37
C HIS A 353 -2.91 18.15 8.65
N ALA A 354 -3.12 17.36 9.70
CA ALA A 354 -3.59 17.86 10.99
C ALA A 354 -2.69 18.95 11.62
N GLY A 355 -1.40 19.00 11.26
CA GLY A 355 -0.46 20.04 11.68
C GLY A 355 -0.44 21.29 10.79
N ASP A 356 -1.06 21.25 9.61
CA ASP A 356 -1.18 22.38 8.69
C ASP A 356 -2.44 23.23 8.99
N LEU A 357 -3.37 22.68 9.79
CA LEU A 357 -4.61 23.35 10.20
C LEU A 357 -4.37 24.28 11.39
N THR A 358 -4.75 25.55 11.26
CA THR A 358 -4.77 26.48 12.38
C THR A 358 -6.13 26.47 13.09
N ILE A 359 -6.21 27.04 14.29
CA ILE A 359 -7.47 27.20 15.02
C ILE A 359 -8.50 28.01 14.20
N ASN A 360 -8.04 28.91 13.32
CA ASN A 360 -8.90 29.72 12.47
C ASN A 360 -9.55 28.90 11.33
N ASP A 361 -8.91 27.81 10.88
CA ASP A 361 -9.43 26.95 9.82
C ASP A 361 -10.56 26.02 10.27
N VAL A 362 -10.74 25.85 11.59
CA VAL A 362 -11.69 24.88 12.16
C VAL A 362 -13.14 25.23 11.82
N GLU A 363 -13.49 26.51 11.78
CA GLU A 363 -14.86 26.96 11.47
C GLU A 363 -15.21 26.69 10.00
N ASP A 364 -14.32 27.05 9.07
CA ASP A 364 -14.49 26.81 7.63
C ASP A 364 -14.45 25.32 7.29
N LEU A 365 -13.54 24.54 7.88
CA LEU A 365 -13.49 23.08 7.70
C LEU A 365 -14.80 22.42 8.18
N LEU A 366 -15.31 22.83 9.35
CA LEU A 366 -16.58 22.33 9.89
C LEU A 366 -17.78 22.75 9.03
N ASN A 367 -17.77 23.96 8.46
CA ASN A 367 -18.81 24.42 7.53
C ASN A 367 -18.79 23.63 6.21
N ASN A 368 -17.60 23.41 5.63
CA ASN A 368 -17.41 22.62 4.43
C ASN A 368 -17.85 21.15 4.64
N TYR A 369 -17.51 20.54 5.77
CA TYR A 369 -17.99 19.21 6.15
C TYR A 369 -19.51 19.15 6.25
N LYS A 370 -20.16 20.12 6.93
CA LYS A 370 -21.63 20.20 7.02
C LYS A 370 -22.28 20.29 5.62
N GLN A 371 -21.72 21.10 4.72
CA GLN A 371 -22.23 21.22 3.35
C GLN A 371 -22.04 19.93 2.53
N LEU A 372 -20.90 19.24 2.69
CA LEU A 372 -20.64 17.96 2.03
C LEU A 372 -21.62 16.89 2.50
N VAL A 373 -21.80 16.73 3.81
CA VAL A 373 -22.76 15.79 4.41
C VAL A 373 -24.20 16.13 3.98
N PHE A 374 -24.56 17.41 3.92
CA PHE A 374 -25.88 17.83 3.44
C PHE A 374 -26.09 17.47 1.96
N LYS A 375 -25.15 17.79 1.08
CA LYS A 375 -25.21 17.40 -0.34
C LYS A 375 -25.31 15.89 -0.51
N TYR A 376 -24.50 15.12 0.21
CA TYR A 376 -24.53 13.66 0.18
C TYR A 376 -25.88 13.10 0.66
N ALA A 377 -26.42 13.60 1.78
CA ALA A 377 -27.73 13.20 2.29
C ALA A 377 -28.87 13.58 1.33
N CYS A 378 -28.79 14.72 0.65
CA CYS A 378 -29.73 15.11 -0.41
C CYS A 378 -29.62 14.20 -1.64
N LEU A 379 -28.41 13.84 -2.07
CA LEU A 379 -28.19 12.92 -3.19
C LEU A 379 -28.70 11.51 -2.87
N LEU A 380 -28.40 10.96 -1.69
CA LEU A 380 -28.95 9.68 -1.24
C LEU A 380 -30.49 9.69 -1.20
N LYS A 381 -31.10 10.72 -0.59
CA LYS A 381 -32.56 10.85 -0.53
C LYS A 381 -33.22 11.13 -1.88
N GLY A 382 -32.49 11.70 -2.83
CA GLY A 382 -32.96 11.94 -4.21
C GLY A 382 -32.77 10.73 -5.14
N SER A 383 -31.83 9.83 -4.85
CA SER A 383 -31.56 8.62 -5.64
C SER A 383 -32.27 7.36 -5.10
N ALA A 384 -32.61 7.32 -3.82
CA ALA A 384 -33.28 6.19 -3.18
C ALA A 384 -34.81 6.25 -3.31
N GLY A 385 -35.34 5.60 -4.34
CA GLY A 385 -36.75 5.21 -4.41
C GLY A 385 -37.08 4.04 -3.47
N ALA A 386 -37.43 4.36 -2.22
CA ALA A 386 -38.04 3.48 -1.19
C ALA A 386 -37.18 2.37 -0.54
N TYR A 387 -37.31 2.29 0.81
CA TYR A 387 -36.74 1.31 1.76
C TYR A 387 -35.20 1.26 1.87
N GLU A 388 -34.56 1.18 3.04
CA GLU A 388 -35.04 1.32 4.43
C GLU A 388 -33.90 1.93 5.31
N ALA A 389 -34.20 2.43 6.51
CA ALA A 389 -33.25 3.23 7.29
C ALA A 389 -32.49 2.42 8.36
N PHE A 390 -31.17 2.56 8.43
CA PHE A 390 -30.35 2.09 9.56
C PHE A 390 -30.10 3.19 10.60
N PRO A 391 -30.11 2.87 11.92
CA PRO A 391 -30.05 3.87 12.97
C PRO A 391 -28.61 4.27 13.34
N LEU A 392 -28.33 5.57 13.31
CA LEU A 392 -27.18 6.13 14.02
C LEU A 392 -27.50 6.20 15.53
N SER A 393 -26.92 5.29 16.30
CA SER A 393 -27.02 5.28 17.76
C SER A 393 -26.47 6.58 18.38
N ARG A 394 -27.37 7.45 18.83
CA ARG A 394 -27.04 8.55 19.74
C ARG A 394 -26.77 7.98 21.13
N SER A 395 -25.53 7.99 21.58
CA SER A 395 -25.26 7.95 23.01
C SER A 395 -25.51 9.34 23.61
N GLN A 396 -26.54 9.47 24.45
CA GLN A 396 -26.80 10.68 25.20
C GLN A 396 -25.89 10.72 26.43
N ALA A 397 -24.94 11.65 26.47
CA ALA A 397 -24.28 11.99 27.71
C ALA A 397 -25.21 12.88 28.56
N GLN A 398 -25.61 12.39 29.74
CA GLN A 398 -26.05 13.24 30.85
C GLN A 398 -25.03 13.15 31.98
N PRO A 399 -24.64 14.28 32.60
CA PRO A 399 -23.63 14.29 33.66
C PRO A 399 -24.26 14.17 35.04
N GLN A 400 -23.74 13.28 35.90
CA GLN A 400 -23.91 13.37 37.35
C GLN A 400 -22.57 13.15 38.07
N GLN A 401 -22.46 13.76 39.25
CA GLN A 401 -21.21 14.08 39.96
C GLN A 401 -20.89 13.06 41.07
N HIS A 402 -19.75 13.28 41.74
CA HIS A 402 -19.28 12.66 43.00
C HIS A 402 -18.81 11.18 42.92
N VAL A 403 -17.75 10.77 43.62
CA VAL A 403 -16.61 11.50 44.24
C VAL A 403 -15.44 10.51 44.46
N GLU A 404 -14.31 11.01 44.98
CA GLU A 404 -13.12 10.31 45.53
C GLU A 404 -13.37 8.86 46.03
N THR A 405 -12.43 7.93 45.90
CA THR A 405 -11.25 7.86 46.80
C THR A 405 -10.02 7.23 46.15
N VAL A 406 -8.84 7.71 46.54
CA VAL A 406 -7.53 7.13 46.24
C VAL A 406 -7.18 6.07 47.29
N GLU A 407 -6.74 4.89 46.86
CA GLU A 407 -5.80 4.08 47.66
C GLU A 407 -4.57 3.71 46.83
N LYS A 408 -3.39 3.99 47.39
CA LYS A 408 -2.11 3.43 46.98
C LYS A 408 -1.81 2.24 47.86
N SER A 409 -1.20 1.20 47.28
CA SER A 409 -0.30 0.32 48.01
C SER A 409 0.94 0.05 47.15
N GLU A 410 2.07 0.51 47.66
CA GLU A 410 3.41 0.07 47.26
C GLU A 410 3.68 -1.27 47.98
N ASP A 411 4.40 -2.22 47.36
CA ASP A 411 5.65 -2.67 47.98
C ASP A 411 6.55 -3.63 47.16
N ASN A 412 7.85 -3.29 47.21
CA ASN A 412 9.01 -4.16 47.45
C ASN A 412 9.40 -5.37 46.54
N ALA A 413 10.52 -5.17 45.84
CA ALA A 413 11.86 -5.69 46.21
C ALA A 413 12.62 -6.54 45.15
N ALA A 414 13.93 -6.28 45.07
CA ALA A 414 14.92 -6.93 44.21
C ALA A 414 15.68 -8.08 44.92
N VAL A 415 16.65 -8.71 44.22
CA VAL A 415 17.82 -9.56 44.66
C VAL A 415 17.93 -10.82 43.75
N VAL A 416 19.07 -11.36 43.27
CA VAL A 416 20.52 -10.97 43.13
C VAL A 416 21.18 -11.86 42.04
N GLN A 417 22.41 -11.52 41.64
CA GLN A 417 23.31 -12.16 40.65
C GLN A 417 23.84 -13.58 41.00
N ASN A 418 24.25 -14.36 39.97
CA ASN A 418 25.61 -14.97 39.75
C ASN A 418 25.52 -16.23 38.85
N ILE A 419 26.22 -16.36 37.70
CA ILE A 419 27.66 -16.48 37.37
C ILE A 419 28.22 -17.94 37.40
N GLY A 420 28.70 -18.39 36.22
CA GLY A 420 29.77 -19.40 36.01
C GLY A 420 29.33 -20.85 35.69
N SER A 421 30.06 -21.66 34.91
CA SER A 421 31.30 -21.46 34.13
C SER A 421 31.61 -22.67 33.19
N GLN A 422 32.63 -22.51 32.32
CA GLN A 422 33.40 -23.50 31.53
C GLN A 422 32.88 -23.92 30.13
N LYS A 423 33.73 -24.38 29.17
CA LYS A 423 34.96 -23.90 28.47
C LYS A 423 35.43 -25.01 27.48
N ASP A 424 36.36 -24.69 26.57
CA ASP A 424 37.26 -25.55 25.72
C ASP A 424 36.82 -25.69 24.23
N THR A 425 37.46 -25.05 23.21
CA THR A 425 38.73 -25.35 22.44
C THR A 425 38.62 -26.60 21.52
N ASP A 426 39.08 -26.69 20.25
CA ASP A 426 39.98 -25.84 19.41
C ASP A 426 39.90 -26.18 17.87
N MET A 427 40.34 -25.22 17.02
CA MET A 427 41.11 -25.31 15.73
C MET A 427 40.63 -26.01 14.41
N GLU A 428 40.87 -25.26 13.29
CA GLU A 428 41.43 -25.65 11.95
C GLU A 428 40.64 -26.57 10.96
N ASP A 429 40.68 -26.43 9.61
CA ASP A 429 41.03 -25.33 8.66
C ASP A 429 40.58 -25.67 7.18
N ASP A 430 40.96 -24.82 6.19
CA ASP A 430 41.20 -25.04 4.73
C ASP A 430 40.13 -24.72 3.64
N GLY A 431 40.60 -24.20 2.48
CA GLY A 431 39.82 -23.65 1.33
C GLY A 431 40.07 -24.35 -0.03
N PRO A 432 40.41 -23.64 -1.15
CA PRO A 432 39.65 -22.61 -1.88
C PRO A 432 39.63 -22.83 -3.44
N ASN A 433 38.86 -22.04 -4.23
CA ASN A 433 39.30 -21.43 -5.54
C ASN A 433 38.20 -20.63 -6.31
N GLY A 434 38.62 -19.75 -7.23
CA GLY A 434 37.76 -18.85 -8.03
C GLY A 434 37.69 -19.11 -9.56
N ILE A 435 37.09 -18.17 -10.32
CA ILE A 435 36.83 -18.25 -11.78
C ILE A 435 37.13 -16.91 -12.48
N SER A 436 37.40 -16.95 -13.80
CA SER A 436 37.85 -15.86 -14.69
C SER A 436 36.76 -15.19 -15.56
N ASP A 437 36.97 -13.89 -15.83
CA ASP A 437 36.83 -13.12 -17.09
C ASP A 437 35.55 -13.09 -17.97
N GLN A 438 35.45 -11.97 -18.73
CA GLN A 438 34.26 -11.46 -19.44
C GLN A 438 34.40 -11.44 -20.98
N GLU A 439 33.29 -11.25 -21.71
CA GLU A 439 33.01 -10.20 -22.75
C GLU A 439 31.58 -10.46 -23.31
N ASN A 440 30.57 -9.56 -23.31
CA ASN A 440 30.38 -8.14 -23.73
C ASN A 440 29.90 -7.96 -25.19
N THR A 441 28.70 -7.37 -25.40
CA THR A 441 28.36 -6.50 -26.56
C THR A 441 27.04 -5.72 -26.37
N LYS A 442 26.96 -4.51 -26.97
CA LYS A 442 25.84 -3.52 -26.93
C LYS A 442 24.93 -3.67 -28.18
N SER A 443 23.60 -3.47 -28.21
CA SER A 443 22.66 -2.42 -27.74
C SER A 443 22.60 -1.14 -28.61
N TYR A 444 21.37 -0.65 -28.91
CA TYR A 444 21.08 0.74 -29.35
C TYR A 444 19.59 1.14 -29.22
N LEU A 445 19.34 2.33 -28.68
CA LEU A 445 18.08 3.09 -28.63
C LEU A 445 18.41 4.61 -28.58
N PRO A 446 17.52 5.54 -28.99
CA PRO A 446 17.68 6.99 -28.81
C PRO A 446 16.94 7.48 -27.53
N LYS A 447 17.64 8.08 -26.55
CA LYS A 447 17.98 9.52 -26.37
C LYS A 447 16.86 10.41 -25.82
N GLU A 448 17.08 10.95 -24.62
CA GLU A 448 16.33 12.04 -23.99
C GLU A 448 17.30 13.02 -23.26
N GLU A 449 16.81 14.19 -22.84
CA GLU A 449 17.63 15.38 -22.54
C GLU A 449 18.34 15.43 -21.17
N ALA A 450 19.34 16.31 -21.09
CA ALA A 450 20.29 16.39 -19.98
C ALA A 450 19.86 17.35 -18.85
N ALA A 451 20.16 16.94 -17.61
CA ALA A 451 20.30 17.83 -16.47
C ALA A 451 21.65 17.53 -15.77
N ASP A 452 22.67 18.29 -16.16
CA ASP A 452 24.02 18.21 -15.62
C ASP A 452 24.13 18.90 -14.26
N TRP A 453 24.50 18.13 -13.24
CA TRP A 453 25.19 18.58 -12.02
C TRP A 453 26.06 17.47 -11.45
#